data_AF-A0A7W9F9R9-F1
#
_entry.id   AF-A0A7W9F9R9-F1
#
_cell.length_a   1.000
_cell.length_b   1.000
_cell.length_c   1.000
_cell.angle_alpha   90.00
_cell.angle_beta   90.00
_cell.angle_gamma   90.00
#
_symmetry.space_group_name_H-M   'P 1'
#
loop_
_entity.id
_entity.type
_entity.pdbx_description
1 polymer ?
#
loop_
_entity_poly.entity_id
_entity_poly.type
_entity_poly.pdbx_seq_one_letter_code
_entity_poly.pdbx_strand_id
1 'polypeptide(L)' 'MAKIADRLTRLQFGHWGDVKPIGEGVSELRIDVGPGYRVYAFQRNRTWVVVPGGGDKSSQRRDIEAALLLARELRNAD' A
#
# COMPACT_ATOMS: atom_id res chain seq x y z
N MET A 1 -10.87 12.78 -1.40
CA MET A 1 -10.90 11.93 -2.62
C MET A 1 -9.95 12.39 -3.71
N ALA A 2 -9.96 13.67 -4.14
CA ALA A 2 -9.07 14.14 -5.21
C ALA A 2 -7.55 13.91 -4.99
N LYS A 3 -7.05 14.04 -3.74
CA LYS A 3 -5.61 13.93 -3.43
C LYS A 3 -5.06 12.49 -3.40
N ILE A 4 -5.89 11.50 -3.06
CA ILE A 4 -5.47 10.08 -3.07
C ILE A 4 -5.36 9.60 -4.53
N ALA A 5 -6.35 9.95 -5.35
CA ALA A 5 -6.33 9.63 -6.78
C ALA A 5 -5.12 10.25 -7.49
N ASP A 6 -4.83 11.54 -7.26
CA ASP A 6 -3.64 12.19 -7.81
C ASP A 6 -2.34 11.48 -7.38
N ARG A 7 -2.30 11.03 -6.12
CA ARG A 7 -1.15 10.28 -5.60
C ARG A 7 -1.00 8.91 -6.26
N LEU A 8 -2.10 8.19 -6.48
CA LEU A 8 -2.10 6.91 -7.20
C LEU A 8 -1.68 7.11 -8.66
N THR A 9 -2.12 8.17 -9.33
CA THR A 9 -1.66 8.51 -10.68
C THR A 9 -0.16 8.75 -10.72
N ARG A 10 0.39 9.48 -9.74
CA ARG A 10 1.86 9.68 -9.64
C ARG A 10 2.62 8.37 -9.43
N LEU A 11 2.06 7.40 -8.71
CA LEU A 11 2.69 6.08 -8.54
C LEU A 11 2.82 5.32 -9.86
N GLN A 12 1.85 5.48 -10.78
CA GLN A 12 1.92 4.84 -12.10
C GLN A 12 3.16 5.31 -12.90
N PHE A 13 3.63 6.53 -12.65
CA PHE A 13 4.85 7.09 -13.24
C PHE A 13 6.11 6.84 -12.40
N GLY A 14 6.03 6.01 -11.36
CA GLY A 14 7.18 5.68 -10.50
C GLY A 14 7.47 6.71 -9.41
N HIS A 15 6.58 7.66 -9.15
CA HIS A 15 6.77 8.65 -8.09
C HIS A 15 6.25 8.14 -6.74
N TRP A 16 7.02 7.25 -6.13
CA TRP A 16 6.67 6.54 -4.90
C TRP A 16 6.65 7.41 -3.63
N GLY A 17 7.42 8.51 -3.57
CA GLY A 17 7.53 9.42 -2.41
C GLY A 17 7.81 8.70 -1.09
N ASP A 18 7.04 8.97 -0.02
CA ASP A 18 7.29 8.37 1.30
C ASP A 18 6.82 6.91 1.37
N VAL A 19 7.80 5.99 1.30
CA VAL A 19 7.61 4.55 1.27
C VAL A 19 8.43 3.90 2.37
N LYS A 20 7.83 2.96 3.10
CA LYS A 20 8.53 2.14 4.08
C LYS A 20 8.29 0.66 3.86
N PRO A 21 9.33 -0.19 3.86
CA PRO A 21 9.13 -1.62 3.91
C PRO A 21 8.47 -2.00 5.24
N ILE A 22 7.45 -2.85 5.19
CA ILE A 22 6.75 -3.36 6.39
C ILE A 22 6.95 -4.87 6.59
N GLY A 23 7.65 -5.53 5.67
CA GLY A 23 7.97 -6.95 5.75
C GLY A 23 7.46 -7.72 4.53
N GLU A 24 8.04 -8.90 4.30
CA GLU A 24 7.58 -9.85 3.28
C GLU A 24 7.52 -9.28 1.85
N GLY A 25 8.32 -8.26 1.53
CA GLY A 25 8.27 -7.58 0.24
C GLY A 25 7.04 -6.68 0.04
N VAL A 26 6.32 -6.37 1.12
CA VAL A 26 5.24 -5.37 1.15
C VAL A 26 5.81 -4.04 1.63
N SER A 27 5.34 -2.96 1.01
CA SER A 27 5.68 -1.59 1.36
C SER A 27 4.43 -0.79 1.70
N GLU A 28 4.54 0.04 2.74
CA GLU A 28 3.57 1.05 3.10
C GLU A 28 3.92 2.37 2.41
N LEU A 29 2.95 2.93 1.70
CA LEU A 29 2.96 4.27 1.17
C LEU A 29 2.25 5.22 2.13
N ARG A 30 2.97 6.23 2.60
CA ARG A 30 2.44 7.20 3.57
C ARG A 30 1.98 8.44 2.84
N ILE A 31 0.68 8.71 2.89
CA ILE A 31 0.06 9.87 2.25
C ILE A 31 -0.47 10.79 3.36
N ASP A 32 0.33 11.79 3.72
CA ASP A 32 0.02 12.72 4.81
C ASP A 32 -0.96 13.82 4.35
N VAL A 33 -2.17 13.39 4.00
CA VAL A 33 -3.29 14.25 3.63
C VAL A 33 -4.47 13.91 4.52
N GLY A 34 -5.06 14.91 5.18
CA GLY A 34 -6.18 14.72 6.10
C GLY A 34 -5.78 13.83 7.28
N PRO A 35 -6.49 12.73 7.57
CA PRO A 35 -6.18 11.85 8.71
C PRO A 35 -4.85 11.07 8.56
N GLY A 36 -4.23 11.12 7.38
CA GLY A 36 -2.98 10.41 7.07
C GLY A 36 -3.29 9.00 6.58
N TYR A 37 -3.47 8.86 5.27
CA TYR A 37 -3.79 7.59 4.63
C TYR A 37 -2.54 6.72 4.47
N ARG A 38 -2.75 5.40 4.53
CA ARG A 38 -1.72 4.39 4.27
C ARG A 38 -2.19 3.46 3.16
N VAL A 39 -1.33 3.24 2.18
CA VAL A 39 -1.60 2.32 1.07
C VAL A 39 -0.54 1.24 1.11
N TYR A 40 -0.93 -0.03 1.07
CA TYR A 40 0.01 -1.14 1.09
C TYR A 40 0.13 -1.73 -0.31
N ALA A 41 1.36 -1.94 -0.75
CA ALA A 41 1.61 -2.50 -2.06
C ALA A 41 2.78 -3.47 -2.04
N PHE A 42 2.72 -4.46 -2.93
CA PHE A 42 3.84 -5.35 -3.22
C PHE A 42 3.96 -5.55 -4.72
N GLN A 43 5.15 -5.92 -5.17
CA GLN A 43 5.40 -6.23 -6.56
C GLN A 43 5.23 -7.73 -6.80
N ARG A 44 4.39 -8.10 -7.77
CA ARG A 44 4.29 -9.46 -8.33
C ARG A 44 4.74 -9.38 -9.78
N ASN A 45 5.89 -9.98 -10.09
CA ASN A 45 6.54 -9.87 -11.39
C ASN A 45 6.77 -8.40 -11.80
N ARG A 46 6.10 -7.93 -12.86
CA ARG A 46 6.16 -6.55 -13.35
C ARG A 46 4.94 -5.71 -12.96
N THR A 47 4.07 -6.25 -12.12
CA THR A 47 2.80 -5.63 -11.72
C THR A 47 2.85 -5.27 -10.24
N TRP A 48 2.49 -4.03 -9.93
CA TRP A 48 2.26 -3.59 -8.56
C TRP A 48 0.84 -3.96 -8.14
N VAL A 49 0.73 -4.72 -7.06
CA VAL A 49 -0.54 -5.09 -6.45
C VAL A 49 -0.76 -4.18 -5.25
N VAL A 50 -1.85 -3.41 -5.29
CA VAL A 50 -2.31 -2.59 -4.17
C VAL A 50 -3.28 -3.42 -3.35
N VAL A 51 -3.01 -3.55 -2.05
CA VAL A 51 -3.88 -4.31 -1.15
C VAL A 51 -5.01 -3.41 -0.64
N PRO A 52 -6.29 -3.78 -0.85
CA PRO A 52 -7.42 -3.05 -0.30
C PRO A 52 -7.46 -3.22 1.22
N GLY A 53 -7.44 -2.11 1.95
CA GLY A 53 -7.37 -2.10 3.42
C GLY A 53 -6.70 -0.87 4.03
N GLY A 54 -6.50 0.20 3.24
CA GLY A 54 -5.89 1.42 3.75
C GLY A 54 -6.85 2.24 4.60
N GLY A 55 -6.61 2.28 5.91
CA GLY A 55 -7.28 3.21 6.83
C GLY A 55 -6.44 4.45 7.12
N ASP A 56 -6.67 5.03 8.29
CA ASP A 56 -5.85 6.11 8.83
C ASP A 56 -4.85 5.57 9.88
N LYS A 57 -4.15 6.48 10.57
CA LYS A 57 -3.13 6.11 11.56
C LYS A 57 -3.67 5.22 12.69
N SER A 58 -4.97 5.28 13.02
CA SER A 58 -5.56 4.52 14.12
C SER A 58 -5.72 3.03 13.83
N SER A 59 -5.84 2.65 12.55
CA SER A 59 -5.98 1.25 12.11
C SER A 59 -4.68 0.64 11.58
N GLN A 60 -3.59 1.43 11.51
CA GLN A 60 -2.34 1.06 10.84
C GLN A 60 -1.83 -0.36 11.17
N ARG A 61 -1.80 -0.74 12.45
CA ARG A 61 -1.31 -2.06 12.86
C ARG A 61 -2.16 -3.20 12.28
N ARG A 62 -3.49 -3.07 12.37
CA ARG A 62 -4.43 -4.07 11.84
C ARG A 62 -4.34 -4.14 10.32
N ASP A 63 -4.16 -3.00 9.68
CA ASP A 63 -4.06 -2.90 8.23
C ASP A 63 -2.74 -3.53 7.72
N ILE A 64 -1.62 -3.37 8.46
CA ILE A 64 -0.35 -4.05 8.17
C ILE A 64 -0.52 -5.57 8.25
N GLU A 65 -1.12 -6.08 9.32
CA GLU A 65 -1.33 -7.52 9.51
C GLU A 65 -2.20 -8.10 8.38
N ALA A 66 -3.29 -7.40 8.01
CA ALA A 66 -4.15 -7.78 6.89
C ALA A 66 -3.41 -7.72 5.54
N ALA A 67 -2.58 -6.69 5.32
CA ALA A 67 -1.83 -6.53 4.09
C ALA A 67 -0.80 -7.64 3.87
N LEU A 68 -0.10 -8.05 4.93
CA LEU A 68 0.83 -9.17 4.88
C LEU A 68 0.11 -10.49 4.61
N LEU A 69 -1.05 -10.74 5.24
CA LEU A 69 -1.86 -11.92 4.98
C LEU A 69 -2.31 -11.99 3.51
N LEU A 70 -2.92 -10.93 3.00
CA LEU A 70 -3.37 -10.86 1.61
C LEU A 70 -2.21 -10.98 0.62
N ALA A 71 -1.05 -10.40 0.92
CA ALA A 71 0.14 -10.55 0.08
C ALA A 71 0.62 -12.00 0.00
N ARG A 72 0.52 -12.78 1.09
CA ARG A 72 0.84 -14.22 1.07
C ARG A 72 -0.14 -14.98 0.20
N GLU A 73 -1.44 -14.77 0.39
CA GLU A 73 -2.48 -15.44 -0.39
C GLU A 73 -2.36 -15.15 -1.89
N LEU A 74 -2.19 -13.88 -2.25
CA LEU A 74 -2.10 -13.44 -3.65
C LEU A 74 -0.78 -13.83 -4.33
N ARG A 75 0.24 -14.25 -3.58
CA ARG A 75 1.48 -14.82 -4.13
C ARG A 75 1.41 -16.33 -4.33
N ASN A 76 0.58 -17.02 -3.54
CA ASN A 76 0.44 -18.47 -3.60
C ASN A 76 -0.68 -18.91 -4.56
N ALA A 77 -1.50 -17.98 -5.05
CA ALA A 77 -2.54 -18.23 -6.04
C ALA A 77 -2.01 -18.29 -7.49
N ASP A 78 -0.80 -18.83 -7.67
CA ASP A 78 -0.18 -19.17 -8.97
C ASP A 78 -0.29 -20.68 -9.23
#